data_AF-A0A529ZD64-F1
#
_entry.id   AF-A0A529ZD64-F1
#
_cell.length_a   1.000
_cell.length_b   1.000
_cell.length_c   1.000
_cell.angle_alpha   90.00
_cell.angle_beta   90.00
_cell.angle_gamma   90.00
#
_symmetry.space_group_name_H-M   'P 1'
#
loop_
_entity.id
_entity.type
_entity.pdbx_description
1 polymer ?
#
loop_
_entity_poly.entity_id
_entity_poly.type
_entity_poly.pdbx_seq_one_letter_code
_entity_poly.pdbx_strand_id
1 'polypeptide(L)'
;MPEGRRRELIRMADKLGLIMVEDDPYRRLLATPPPAFLTLAPERTFHVATLAKCISPFLRTAFLAAPDQQAAERIAAAIRGTTMMAPP
;
A
#
# COMPACT_ATOMS: atom_id res chain seq x y z
N MET A 1 13.17 6.77 -0.29
CA MET A 1 12.92 7.94 -1.18
C MET A 1 12.57 9.16 -0.33
N PRO A 2 13.28 10.28 -0.51
CA PRO A 2 13.01 11.53 0.22
C PRO A 2 11.60 12.09 -0.05
N GLU A 3 11.09 12.90 0.87
CA GLU A 3 9.74 13.49 0.76
C GLU A 3 9.57 14.37 -0.48
N GLY A 4 10.57 15.20 -0.82
CA GLY A 4 10.51 16.07 -2.01
C GLY A 4 10.23 15.28 -3.29
N ARG A 5 10.91 14.14 -3.46
CA ARG A 5 10.68 13.24 -4.60
C ARG A 5 9.31 12.57 -4.55
N ARG A 6 8.80 12.22 -3.36
CA ARG A 6 7.43 11.70 -3.21
C ARG A 6 6.40 12.73 -3.66
N ARG A 7 6.55 13.99 -3.25
CA ARG A 7 5.65 15.08 -3.66
C ARG A 7 5.68 15.34 -5.16
N GLU A 8 6.85 15.26 -5.80
CA GLU A 8 6.96 15.31 -7.26
C GLU A 8 6.16 14.21 -7.96
N LEU A 9 6.30 12.96 -7.50
CA LEU A 9 5.57 11.82 -8.05
C LEU A 9 4.06 11.96 -7.83
N ILE A 10 3.62 12.42 -6.66
CA ILE A 10 2.20 12.69 -6.38
C ILE A 10 1.65 13.75 -7.33
N ARG A 11 2.37 14.87 -7.52
CA ARG A 11 1.97 15.92 -8.48
C ARG A 11 1.84 15.36 -9.89
N MET A 12 2.72 14.44 -10.28
CA MET A 12 2.66 13.84 -11.60
C MET A 12 1.54 12.83 -11.74
N ALA A 13 1.30 12.02 -10.71
CA ALA A 13 0.16 11.10 -10.66
C ALA A 13 -1.16 11.87 -10.75
N ASP A 14 -1.28 12.98 -10.02
CA ASP A 14 -2.43 13.89 -10.10
C ASP A 14 -2.67 14.41 -11.51
N LYS A 15 -1.64 15.03 -12.11
CA LYS A 15 -1.73 15.60 -13.47
C LYS A 15 -2.10 14.57 -14.53
N LEU A 16 -1.70 13.32 -14.34
CA LEU A 16 -1.91 12.23 -15.30
C LEU A 16 -3.12 11.33 -14.93
N GLY A 17 -3.83 11.62 -13.85
CA GLY A 17 -4.96 10.81 -13.38
C GLY A 17 -4.57 9.38 -12.98
N LEU A 18 -3.34 9.18 -12.48
CA LEU A 18 -2.80 7.87 -12.12
C LEU A 18 -3.13 7.50 -10.67
N ILE A 19 -3.39 6.21 -10.49
CA ILE A 19 -3.46 5.56 -9.18
C ILE A 19 -2.05 5.15 -8.73
N MET A 20 -1.78 5.28 -7.44
CA MET A 20 -0.53 4.90 -6.82
C MET A 20 -0.69 3.57 -6.07
N VAL A 21 0.28 2.67 -6.23
CA VAL A 21 0.41 1.46 -5.42
C VAL A 21 1.70 1.57 -4.63
N GLU A 22 1.58 1.72 -3.32
CA GLU A 22 2.68 1.77 -2.37
C GLU A 22 2.84 0.41 -1.69
N ASP A 23 3.94 -0.28 -2.00
CA ASP A 23 4.36 -1.50 -1.29
C ASP A 23 5.42 -1.13 -0.25
N ASP A 24 5.07 -1.19 1.04
CA ASP A 24 5.95 -0.77 2.14
C ASP A 24 6.18 -1.87 3.19
N PRO A 25 6.85 -2.98 2.83
CA PRO A 25 7.03 -4.13 3.70
C PRO A 25 8.04 -3.89 4.84
N TYR A 26 8.91 -2.88 4.71
CA TYR A 26 10.03 -2.62 5.63
C TYR A 26 9.89 -1.32 6.43
N ARG A 27 8.82 -0.53 6.22
CA ARG A 27 8.64 0.78 6.87
C ARG A 27 8.92 0.78 8.36
N ARG A 28 8.42 -0.26 9.05
CA ARG A 28 8.48 -0.38 10.51
C ARG A 28 9.89 -0.65 11.04
N LEU A 29 10.83 -1.04 10.18
CA LEU A 29 12.23 -1.26 10.55
C LEU A 29 13.10 0.00 10.38
N LEU A 30 12.57 1.05 9.73
CA LEU A 30 13.31 2.29 9.55
C LEU A 30 13.24 3.12 10.84
N ALA A 31 14.39 3.60 11.31
CA ALA A 31 14.46 4.49 12.47
C ALA A 31 13.77 5.84 12.21
N THR A 32 13.79 6.31 10.97
CA THR A 32 13.19 7.60 10.57
C THR A 32 12.59 7.46 9.17
N PRO A 33 11.42 6.81 9.03
CA PRO A 33 10.82 6.60 7.73
C PRO A 33 10.28 7.93 7.17
N PRO A 34 10.56 8.28 5.89
CA PRO A 34 9.94 9.43 5.25
C PRO A 34 8.42 9.21 5.14
N PRO A 35 7.57 10.25 5.11
CA PRO A 35 6.10 10.08 5.02
C PRO A 35 5.68 9.12 3.91
N ALA A 36 4.67 8.29 4.20
CA ALA A 36 4.12 7.34 3.22
C ALA A 36 3.35 8.11 2.13
N PHE A 37 3.24 7.54 0.94
CA PHE A 37 2.34 8.06 -0.09
C PHE A 37 0.90 8.06 0.41
N LEU A 38 0.49 7.04 1.16
CA LEU A 38 -0.83 7.01 1.80
C LEU A 38 -1.10 8.24 2.67
N THR A 39 -0.08 8.74 3.38
CA THR A 39 -0.21 9.93 4.22
C THR A 39 -0.31 11.22 3.40
N LEU A 40 0.39 11.27 2.27
CA LEU A 40 0.52 12.48 1.45
C LEU A 40 -0.57 12.61 0.37
N ALA A 41 -1.13 11.51 -0.10
CA ALA A 41 -2.13 11.43 -1.17
C ALA A 41 -3.09 10.23 -0.95
N PRO A 42 -3.84 10.19 0.17
CA PRO A 42 -4.72 9.08 0.50
C PRO A 42 -5.77 8.80 -0.58
N GLU A 43 -6.27 9.84 -1.26
CA GLU A 43 -7.33 9.80 -2.27
C GLU A 43 -6.99 9.02 -3.54
N ARG A 44 -5.74 8.59 -3.71
CA ARG A 44 -5.28 7.84 -4.90
C ARG A 44 -4.25 6.76 -4.60
N THR A 45 -3.99 6.50 -3.32
CA THR A 45 -2.96 5.53 -2.92
C THR A 45 -3.59 4.25 -2.38
N PHE A 46 -3.27 3.15 -3.02
CA PHE A 46 -3.35 1.83 -2.41
C PHE A 46 -2.04 1.58 -1.65
N HIS A 47 -2.12 1.21 -0.38
CA HIS A 47 -0.95 0.95 0.45
C HIS A 47 -0.97 -0.46 1.00
N VAL A 48 0.09 -1.22 0.73
CA VAL A 48 0.28 -2.60 1.18
C VAL A 48 1.35 -2.64 2.26
N ALA A 49 0.99 -3.18 3.42
CA ALA A 49 1.91 -3.43 4.53
C ALA A 49 1.87 -4.90 4.92
N THR A 50 3.00 -5.47 5.37
CA THR A 50 3.07 -6.89 5.75
C THR A 50 3.84 -7.11 7.05
N LEU A 51 3.50 -8.19 7.75
CA LEU A 51 4.26 -8.68 8.91
C LEU A 51 5.38 -9.64 8.50
N ALA A 52 5.43 -10.08 7.24
CA ALA A 52 6.38 -11.07 6.76
C ALA A 52 7.84 -10.64 6.92
N LYS A 53 8.11 -9.33 6.86
CA LYS A 53 9.45 -8.76 6.92
C LYS A 53 9.78 -8.08 8.25
N CYS A 54 8.77 -7.87 9.09
CA CYS A 54 8.94 -7.22 10.39
C CYS A 54 8.83 -8.21 11.56
N ILE A 55 8.15 -9.34 11.38
CA ILE A 55 7.93 -10.36 12.41
C ILE A 55 8.42 -11.72 11.93
N SER A 56 7.80 -12.30 10.89
CA SER A 56 8.18 -13.61 10.38
C SER A 56 7.58 -13.86 8.99
N PRO A 57 8.36 -14.37 8.01
CA PRO A 57 7.85 -14.67 6.67
C PRO A 57 6.76 -15.75 6.66
N PHE A 58 6.68 -16.57 7.73
CA PHE A 58 5.67 -17.61 7.90
C PHE A 58 4.26 -17.09 8.19
N LEU A 59 4.10 -15.80 8.57
CA LEU A 59 2.77 -15.25 8.82
C LEU A 59 1.91 -15.12 7.56
N ARG A 60 2.54 -14.99 6.39
CA ARG A 60 1.87 -14.86 5.06
C ARG A 60 0.71 -13.85 5.02
N THR A 61 0.75 -12.84 5.89
CA THR A 61 -0.33 -11.87 6.10
C THR A 61 0.11 -10.47 5.67
N ALA A 62 -0.77 -9.80 4.94
CA ALA A 62 -0.63 -8.40 4.54
C ALA A 62 -1.94 -7.65 4.72
N PHE A 63 -1.85 -6.34 4.81
CA PHE A 63 -2.96 -5.40 4.96
C PHE A 63 -2.95 -4.44 3.79
N LEU A 64 -4.13 -4.06 3.33
CA LEU A 64 -4.32 -3.08 2.27
C LEU A 64 -5.13 -1.89 2.80
N ALA A 65 -4.61 -0.69 2.69
CA ALA A 65 -5.41 0.52 2.71
C ALA A 65 -5.72 0.93 1.27
N ALA A 66 -6.96 1.29 0.99
CA ALA A 66 -7.41 1.73 -0.33
C ALA A 66 -7.87 3.20 -0.28
N PRO A 67 -7.93 3.89 -1.44
CA PRO A 67 -8.35 5.29 -1.50
C PRO A 67 -9.76 5.57 -1.01
N ASP A 68 -10.67 4.62 -1.24
CA ASP A 68 -12.06 4.69 -0.83
C ASP A 68 -12.62 3.29 -0.52
N GLN A 69 -13.79 3.26 0.12
CA GLN A 69 -14.46 2.02 0.51
C GLN A 69 -14.81 1.14 -0.69
N GLN A 70 -15.23 1.73 -1.80
CA GLN A 70 -15.63 0.99 -2.98
C GLN A 70 -14.44 0.28 -3.63
N ALA A 71 -13.27 0.93 -3.65
CA ALA A 71 -12.00 0.36 -4.08
C ALA A 71 -11.57 -0.81 -3.18
N ALA A 72 -11.69 -0.66 -1.86
CA ALA A 72 -11.41 -1.74 -0.91
C ALA A 72 -12.31 -2.95 -1.16
N GLU A 73 -13.61 -2.74 -1.36
CA GLU A 73 -14.59 -3.79 -1.63
C GLU A 73 -14.33 -4.51 -2.96
N ARG A 74 -13.99 -3.77 -4.02
CA ARG A 74 -13.60 -4.36 -5.32
C ARG A 74 -12.38 -5.27 -5.17
N ILE A 75 -11.35 -4.83 -4.45
CA ILE A 75 -10.16 -5.68 -4.21
C ILE A 75 -10.55 -6.90 -3.37
N ALA A 76 -11.33 -6.73 -2.31
CA ALA A 76 -11.75 -7.83 -1.45
C ALA A 76 -12.57 -8.87 -2.23
N ALA A 77 -13.45 -8.44 -3.13
CA ALA A 77 -14.20 -9.32 -4.02
C ALA A 77 -13.27 -10.06 -5.00
N ALA A 78 -12.30 -9.37 -5.60
CA ALA A 78 -11.30 -9.99 -6.48
C ALA A 78 -10.47 -11.05 -5.73
N ILE A 79 -10.03 -10.78 -4.50
CA ILE A 79 -9.31 -11.76 -3.67
C ILE A 79 -10.19 -12.99 -3.41
N ARG A 80 -11.44 -12.80 -2.98
CA ARG A 80 -12.38 -13.92 -2.76
C ARG A 80 -12.64 -14.75 -4.01
N GLY A 81 -12.64 -14.12 -5.19
CA GLY A 81 -12.85 -14.80 -6.48
C GLY A 81 -11.61 -15.51 -7.02
N THR A 82 -10.41 -15.11 -6.60
CA THR A 82 -9.13 -15.62 -7.15
C THR A 82 -8.31 -16.45 -6.16
N THR A 83 -8.66 -16.42 -4.88
CA THR A 83 -7.95 -17.11 -3.80
C THR A 83 -8.89 -18.10 -3.12
N MET A 84 -8.62 -19.40 -3.23
CA MET A 84 -9.48 -20.44 -2.63
C MET A 84 -9.37 -20.52 -1.11
N MET A 85 -8.16 -20.38 -0.57
CA MET A 85 -7.89 -20.35 0.87
C MET A 85 -6.63 -19.53 1.16
N ALA A 86 -6.47 -19.09 2.41
CA ALA A 86 -5.21 -18.50 2.85
C ALA A 86 -4.07 -19.52 2.70
N PRO A 87 -2.86 -19.10 2.28
CA PRO A 87 -1.70 -19.98 2.27
C PRO A 87 -1.42 -20.53 3.68
N PRO A 88 -0.96 -21.80 3.81
CA PRO A 88 -0.57 -22.35 5.10
C PRO A 88 0.63 -21.62 5.72
#